data_AF-A0A7L1NF66-F1
#
_entry.id   AF-A0A7L1NF66-F1
#
_cell.length_a   1.000
_cell.length_b   1.000
_cell.length_c   1.000
_cell.angle_alpha   90.00
_cell.angle_beta   90.00
_cell.angle_gamma   90.00
#
_symmetry.space_group_name_H-M   'P 1'
#
loop_
_entity.id
_entity.type
_entity.pdbx_description
1 polymer ?
#
loop_
_entity_poly.entity_id
_entity_poly.type
_entity_poly.pdbx_seq_one_letter_code
_entity_poly.pdbx_strand_id
1 'polypeptide(L)' 'LPVQSAITQPRPGAAVPPGELTVKGYAWSGGGRAVVRVDVSVDGGRSWQVARLQPQLQPQRHGRAWAWVLWELQVPAP' A
#
# COMPACT_ATOMS: atom_id res chain seq x y z
N LEU A 1 -3.93 -7.39 -17.38
CA LEU A 1 -3.52 -7.76 -16.01
C LEU A 1 -4.47 -7.13 -15.00
N PRO A 2 -4.90 -7.87 -13.96
CA PRO A 2 -5.77 -7.36 -12.89
C PRO A 2 -5.03 -6.39 -11.96
N VAL A 3 -5.73 -5.85 -10.97
CA VAL A 3 -5.14 -5.09 -9.86
C VAL A 3 -4.41 -6.04 -8.90
N GLN A 4 -3.31 -5.59 -8.32
CA GLN A 4 -2.53 -6.35 -7.34
C GLN A 4 -1.79 -5.43 -6.38
N SER A 5 -1.50 -5.94 -5.17
CA SER A 5 -0.67 -5.28 -4.17
C SER A 5 0.13 -6.30 -3.36
N ALA A 6 1.16 -5.83 -2.66
CA ALA A 6 1.90 -6.63 -1.68
C ALA A 6 2.50 -5.76 -0.59
N ILE A 7 2.58 -6.30 0.63
CA ILE A 7 3.31 -5.73 1.76
C ILE A 7 4.79 -6.05 1.58
N THR A 8 5.66 -5.04 1.67
CA THR A 8 7.13 -5.21 1.63
C THR A 8 7.77 -4.98 2.99
N GLN A 9 7.08 -4.30 3.91
CA GLN A 9 7.50 -4.09 5.29
C GLN A 9 6.27 -4.04 6.22
N PRO A 10 6.28 -4.75 7.36
CA PRO A 10 7.30 -5.68 7.83
C PRO A 10 7.34 -6.99 7.01
N ARG A 11 8.41 -7.78 7.17
CA ARG A 11 8.50 -9.13 6.58
C ARG A 11 7.68 -10.13 7.41
N PRO A 12 7.18 -11.23 6.81
CA PRO A 12 6.55 -12.30 7.57
C PRO A 12 7.44 -12.80 8.72
N GLY A 13 6.88 -12.89 9.93
CA GLY A 13 7.58 -13.36 11.13
C GLY A 13 8.55 -12.34 11.77
N ALA A 14 8.63 -11.10 11.27
CA ALA A 14 9.46 -10.07 11.89
C ALA A 14 8.90 -9.67 13.26
N ALA A 15 9.78 -9.60 14.27
CA ALA A 15 9.47 -8.92 15.52
C ALA A 15 9.50 -7.40 15.28
N VAL A 16 8.44 -6.71 15.70
CA VAL A 16 8.32 -5.25 15.60
C VAL A 16 8.41 -4.65 17.00
N PRO A 17 9.10 -3.51 17.17
CA PRO A 17 9.13 -2.81 18.45
C PRO A 17 7.73 -2.27 18.79
N PRO A 18 7.38 -2.14 20.08
CA PRO A 18 6.15 -1.48 20.50
C PRO A 18 6.17 0.00 20.11
N GLY A 19 4.99 0.60 19.95
CA GLY A 19 4.83 2.01 19.61
C GLY A 19 4.26 2.22 18.21
N GLU A 20 5.01 2.82 17.30
CA GLU A 20 4.56 3.06 15.92
C GLU A 20 5.24 2.15 14.91
N LEU A 21 4.43 1.48 14.09
CA LEU A 21 4.89 0.69 12.95
C LEU A 21 4.45 1.35 11.64
N THR A 22 5.40 1.56 10.73
CA THR A 22 5.08 1.94 9.35
C THR A 22 5.04 0.69 8.47
N VAL A 23 3.84 0.31 8.06
CA VAL A 23 3.59 -0.73 7.05
C VAL A 23 3.78 -0.11 5.67
N LYS A 24 4.50 -0.79 4.77
CA LYS A 24 4.79 -0.31 3.41
C LYS A 24 4.54 -1.39 2.37
N GLY A 25 4.28 -0.97 1.15
CA GLY A 25 4.17 -1.87 0.03
C GLY A 25 4.06 -1.18 -1.31
N TYR A 26 3.72 -1.96 -2.33
CA TYR A 26 3.38 -1.48 -3.66
C TYR A 26 2.00 -1.96 -4.10
N ALA A 27 1.41 -1.26 -5.05
CA ALA A 27 0.20 -1.68 -5.75
C ALA A 27 0.28 -1.27 -7.23
N TRP A 28 -0.38 -2.01 -8.11
CA TRP A 28 -0.49 -1.67 -9.53
C TRP A 28 -1.77 -2.25 -10.14
N SER A 29 -2.19 -1.72 -11.29
CA SER A 29 -3.18 -2.35 -12.16
C SER A 29 -2.72 -2.32 -13.61
N GLY A 30 -3.03 -3.36 -14.38
CA GLY A 30 -2.80 -3.36 -15.83
C GLY A 30 -3.69 -2.37 -16.60
N GLY A 31 -3.39 -2.17 -17.88
CA GLY A 31 -4.21 -1.38 -18.80
C GLY A 31 -4.22 0.13 -18.52
N GLY A 32 -3.25 0.64 -17.76
CA GLY A 32 -3.07 2.08 -17.55
C GLY A 32 -4.06 2.67 -16.55
N ARG A 33 -4.74 1.81 -15.78
CA ARG A 33 -5.65 2.19 -14.69
C ARG A 33 -4.85 2.51 -13.44
N ALA A 34 -5.14 3.67 -12.85
CA ALA A 34 -4.49 4.11 -11.61
C ALA A 34 -5.01 3.33 -10.40
N VAL A 35 -4.13 3.10 -9.42
CA VAL A 35 -4.54 2.68 -8.09
C VAL A 35 -5.07 3.91 -7.36
N VAL A 36 -6.34 3.89 -7.00
CA VAL A 36 -7.01 5.04 -6.34
C VAL A 36 -7.06 4.90 -4.82
N ARG A 37 -6.92 3.68 -4.30
CA ARG A 37 -6.95 3.38 -2.86
C ARG A 37 -6.23 2.07 -2.58
N VAL A 38 -5.55 2.01 -1.44
CA VAL A 38 -5.05 0.77 -0.81
C VAL A 38 -5.60 0.75 0.61
N ASP A 39 -6.35 -0.30 0.94
CA ASP A 39 -6.89 -0.53 2.27
C ASP A 39 -6.02 -1.59 2.97
N VAL A 40 -5.58 -1.31 4.20
CA VAL A 40 -4.70 -2.19 4.98
C VAL A 40 -5.40 -2.58 6.29
N SER A 41 -5.27 -3.84 6.67
CA SER A 41 -5.78 -4.37 7.93
C SER A 41 -4.64 -4.93 8.78
N VAL A 42 -4.73 -4.70 10.09
CA VAL A 42 -3.79 -5.23 11.11
C VAL A 42 -4.47 -6.22 12.07
N ASP A 43 -5.75 -6.53 11.85
CA ASP A 43 -6.57 -7.40 12.70
C ASP A 43 -7.12 -8.62 11.95
N GLY A 44 -6.46 -9.00 10.85
CA GLY A 44 -6.86 -10.15 10.03
C GLY A 44 -8.05 -9.88 9.12
N GLY A 45 -8.30 -8.63 8.75
CA GLY A 45 -9.34 -8.22 7.79
C GLY A 45 -10.67 -7.81 8.41
N ARG A 46 -10.73 -7.59 9.73
CA ARG A 46 -11.97 -7.19 10.43
C ARG A 46 -12.22 -5.69 10.30
N SER A 47 -11.17 -4.88 10.38
CA SER A 47 -11.19 -3.45 10.12
C SER A 47 -10.09 -3.05 9.14
N TRP A 48 -10.30 -1.91 8.48
CA TRP A 48 -9.46 -1.43 7.37
C TRP A 48 -9.14 0.05 7.55
N GLN A 49 -7.91 0.41 7.23
CA GLN A 49 -7.42 1.78 7.24
C GLN A 49 -6.88 2.12 5.85
N VAL A 50 -7.15 3.34 5.38
CA VAL A 50 -6.69 3.81 4.08
C VAL A 50 -5.21 4.18 4.15
N ALA A 51 -4.37 3.49 3.37
CA ALA A 51 -2.96 3.81 3.26
C ALA A 51 -2.74 5.09 2.43
N ARG A 52 -1.68 5.82 2.78
CA ARG A 52 -1.21 6.95 1.99
C ARG A 52 -0.51 6.43 0.73
N LEU A 53 -1.02 6.79 -0.44
CA LEU A 53 -0.31 6.60 -1.69
C LEU A 53 0.79 7.67 -1.81
N GLN A 54 2.03 7.23 -2.07
CA GLN A 54 3.14 8.15 -2.21
C GLN A 54 2.99 9.01 -3.48
N PRO A 55 3.36 10.30 -3.42
CA PRO A 55 3.34 11.16 -4.60
C PRO A 55 4.25 10.60 -5.70
N GLN A 56 3.77 10.63 -6.93
CA GLN A 56 4.59 10.27 -8.08
C GLN A 56 5.33 11.50 -8.60
N LEU A 57 6.55 11.30 -9.12
CA LEU A 57 7.32 12.36 -9.78
C LEU A 57 6.56 13.02 -10.92
N GLN A 58 5.65 12.29 -11.57
CA GLN A 58 4.77 12.79 -12.62
C GLN A 58 3.34 12.32 -12.35
N PRO A 59 2.32 13.18 -12.54
CA PRO A 59 0.93 12.76 -12.43
C PRO A 59 0.60 11.63 -13.42
N GLN A 60 -0.09 10.59 -12.94
CA GLN A 60 -0.60 9.54 -13.81
C GLN A 60 -1.71 10.11 -14.67
N ARG A 61 -1.48 10.23 -15.97
CA ARG A 61 -2.53 10.62 -16.92
C ARG A 61 -3.55 9.50 -17.02
N HIS A 62 -4.82 9.87 -17.20
CA HIS A 62 -5.91 8.90 -17.37
C HIS A 62 -5.57 7.89 -18.48
N GLY A 63 -5.71 6.60 -18.18
CA GLY A 63 -5.37 5.50 -19.09
C GLY A 63 -3.86 5.29 -19.32
N ARG A 64 -2.98 5.94 -18.55
CA ARG A 64 -1.51 5.85 -18.68
C ARG A 64 -0.78 5.64 -17.35
N ALA A 65 -1.47 5.09 -16.36
CA ALA A 65 -0.88 4.67 -15.09
C ALA A 65 -0.12 3.35 -15.24
N TRP A 66 1.04 3.38 -15.90
CA TRP A 66 1.83 2.16 -16.18
C TRP A 66 2.75 1.76 -15.03
N ALA A 67 3.17 2.73 -14.22
CA ALA A 67 4.00 2.49 -13.05
C ALA A 67 3.14 2.05 -11.85
N TRP A 68 3.73 1.22 -11.00
CA TRP A 68 3.21 0.96 -9.66
C TRP A 68 3.13 2.24 -8.82
N VAL A 69 2.32 2.20 -7.76
CA VAL A 69 2.33 3.18 -6.67
C VAL A 69 2.96 2.53 -5.46
N LEU A 70 3.78 3.30 -4.73
CA LEU A 70 4.19 2.94 -3.38
C LEU A 70 3.13 3.44 -2.41
N TRP A 71 2.89 2.68 -1.34
CA TRP A 71 1.96 3.07 -0.29
C TRP A 71 2.57 2.81 1.09
N GLU A 72 2.12 3.59 2.06
CA GLU A 72 2.51 3.45 3.47
C GLU A 72 1.35 3.75 4.42
N LEU A 73 1.34 3.08 5.57
CA LEU A 73 0.39 3.32 6.66
C LEU A 73 1.13 3.24 7.99
N GLN A 74 0.97 4.27 8.83
CA GLN A 74 1.38 4.23 10.23
C GLN A 74 0.27 3.62 11.08
N VAL A 75 0.61 2.63 11.90
CA VAL A 75 -0.30 1.96 12.82
C VAL A 75 0.35 1.81 14.20
N PRO A 76 -0.43 1.83 15.29
CA PRO A 76 0.06 1.43 16.60
C PRO A 76 0.47 -0.04 16.59
N ALA A 77 1.67 -0.33 17.07
CA ALA A 77 2.16 -1.68 17.38
C ALA A 77 2.02 -1.93 18.89
N PRO A 78 1.56 -3.12 19.29
CA PRO A 78 1.40 -3.50 20.69
C PRO A 78 2.72 -3.56 21.45
#